data_AF-X1RWP7-F1
#
_entry.id   AF-X1RWP7-F1
#
_cell.length_a   1.000
_cell.length_b   1.000
_cell.length_c   1.000
_cell.angle_alpha   90.00
_cell.angle_beta   90.00
_cell.angle_gamma   90.00
#
_symmetry.space_group_name_H-M   'P 1'
#
loop_
_entity.id
_entity.type
_entity.pdbx_description
1 polymer ?
#
loop_
_entity_poly.entity_id
_entity_poly.type
_entity_poly.pdbx_seq_one_letter_code
_entity_poly.pdbx_strand_id
1 'polypeptide(L)'
;YNSQLRSMCWRLASSLKRAKGCFYVYYIKEKEKYQKQFLSRGYKILATPSGRWACSNCGASWAKQRDIGPCCDSPQIEKKLRQEPAGVIWVGHLDAMAVRKMIKLFLACLWLVWREAEGLPITKPYAIDKLGHNSYIVPWEMVDK
;
A
#
# COMPACT_ATOMS: atom_id res chain seq x y z
N TYR A 1 -4.27 -20.22 -3.48
CA TYR A 1 -3.47 -19.10 -2.92
C TYR A 1 -1.99 -19.45 -3.07
N ASN A 2 -1.20 -18.67 -3.85
CA ASN A 2 0.23 -18.92 -4.07
C ASN A 2 1.09 -17.99 -3.20
N SER A 3 1.66 -18.53 -2.11
CA SER A 3 2.45 -17.79 -1.13
C SER A 3 3.82 -17.35 -1.66
N GLN A 4 4.42 -18.14 -2.54
CA GLN A 4 5.71 -17.85 -3.16
C GLN A 4 5.60 -16.68 -4.13
N LEU A 5 4.61 -16.70 -5.02
CA LEU A 5 4.34 -15.60 -5.96
C LEU A 5 4.06 -14.30 -5.22
N ARG A 6 3.28 -14.35 -4.14
CA ARG A 6 3.05 -13.20 -3.26
C ARG A 6 4.37 -12.64 -2.73
N SER A 7 5.25 -13.49 -2.20
CA SER A 7 6.54 -13.07 -1.66
C SER A 7 7.44 -12.46 -2.74
N MET A 8 7.46 -13.04 -3.95
CA MET A 8 8.21 -12.48 -5.09
C MET A 8 7.68 -11.10 -5.50
N CYS A 9 6.35 -10.94 -5.56
CA CYS A 9 5.70 -9.67 -5.85
C CYS A 9 6.11 -8.57 -4.86
N TRP A 10 6.25 -8.89 -3.57
CA TRP A 10 6.72 -7.94 -2.55
C TRP A 10 8.20 -7.57 -2.72
N ARG A 11 9.05 -8.54 -3.07
CA ARG A 11 10.47 -8.29 -3.38
C ARG A 11 10.61 -7.38 -4.61
N LEU A 12 9.88 -7.68 -5.69
CA LEU A 12 9.84 -6.87 -6.90
C LEU A 12 9.37 -5.44 -6.60
N ALA A 13 8.27 -5.30 -5.85
CA ALA A 13 7.77 -3.98 -5.46
C ALA A 13 8.80 -3.18 -4.65
N SER A 14 9.57 -3.85 -3.79
CA SER A 14 10.63 -3.22 -3.02
C SER A 14 11.77 -2.74 -3.92
N SER A 15 12.11 -3.51 -4.95
CA SER A 15 13.08 -3.12 -5.99
C SER A 15 12.59 -1.91 -6.80
N LEU A 16 11.35 -1.94 -7.30
CA LEU A 16 10.75 -0.83 -8.06
C LEU A 16 10.71 0.47 -7.24
N LYS A 17 10.38 0.39 -5.94
CA LYS A 17 10.43 1.55 -5.03
C LYS A 17 11.84 2.13 -4.89
N ARG A 18 12.87 1.28 -4.90
CA ARG A 18 14.28 1.71 -4.82
C ARG A 18 14.78 2.31 -6.13
N ALA A 19 14.31 1.78 -7.26
CA ALA A 19 14.65 2.28 -8.59
C ALA A 19 14.10 3.70 -8.86
N LYS A 20 13.02 4.08 -8.18
CA LYS A 20 12.38 5.42 -8.28
C LYS A 20 11.89 5.81 -9.70
N GLY A 21 11.56 4.82 -10.53
CA GLY A 21 11.03 5.02 -11.88
C GLY A 21 9.52 5.34 -11.96
N CYS A 22 8.92 5.12 -13.14
CA CYS A 22 7.51 5.37 -13.45
C CYS A 22 6.55 4.67 -12.47
N PHE A 23 6.84 3.42 -12.11
CA PHE A 23 6.04 2.68 -11.10
C PHE A 23 6.10 3.33 -9.71
N TYR A 24 7.24 3.91 -9.34
CA TYR A 24 7.37 4.63 -8.07
C TYR A 24 6.56 5.93 -8.07
N VAL A 25 6.57 6.67 -9.18
CA VAL A 25 5.71 7.86 -9.35
C VAL A 25 4.23 7.50 -9.22
N TYR A 26 3.80 6.41 -9.86
CA TYR A 26 2.43 5.89 -9.70
C TYR A 26 2.11 5.52 -8.25
N TYR A 27 3.05 4.85 -7.57
CA TYR A 27 2.91 4.50 -6.16
C TYR A 27 2.71 5.74 -5.27
N ILE A 28 3.47 6.83 -5.48
CA ILE A 28 3.30 8.08 -4.72
C ILE A 28 1.90 8.66 -4.95
N LYS A 29 1.45 8.74 -6.20
CA LYS A 29 0.11 9.25 -6.55
C LYS A 29 -1.00 8.46 -5.85
N GLU A 30 -0.92 7.13 -5.86
CA GLU A 30 -1.90 6.27 -5.18
C GLU A 30 -1.81 6.43 -3.64
N LYS A 31 -0.61 6.58 -3.09
CA LYS A 31 -0.42 6.84 -1.65
C LYS A 31 -1.09 8.14 -1.21
N GLU A 32 -0.87 9.22 -1.95
CA GLU A 32 -1.49 10.53 -1.69
C GLU A 32 -3.01 10.49 -1.82
N LYS A 33 -3.51 9.77 -2.83
CA LYS A 33 -4.95 9.56 -3.02
C LYS A 33 -5.58 8.86 -1.83
N TYR A 34 -4.96 7.80 -1.32
CA TYR A 34 -5.44 7.13 -0.11
C TYR A 34 -5.39 8.05 1.10
N GLN A 35 -4.30 8.80 1.28
CA GLN A 35 -4.17 9.77 2.36
C GLN A 35 -5.31 10.79 2.34
N LYS A 36 -5.59 11.41 1.19
CA LYS A 36 -6.71 12.35 1.02
C LYS A 36 -8.06 11.70 1.33
N GLN A 37 -8.27 10.47 0.86
CA GLN A 37 -9.52 9.72 1.09
C GLN A 37 -9.74 9.38 2.57
N PHE A 38 -8.70 9.01 3.31
CA PHE A 38 -8.82 8.72 4.73
C PHE A 38 -9.02 9.99 5.56
N LEU A 39 -8.29 11.06 5.23
CA LEU A 39 -8.46 12.36 5.87
C LEU A 39 -9.87 12.93 5.66
N SER A 40 -10.42 12.83 4.44
CA SER A 40 -11.79 13.31 4.16
C SER A 40 -12.87 12.51 4.88
N ARG A 41 -12.59 11.26 5.24
CA ARG A 41 -13.46 10.40 6.06
C ARG A 41 -13.26 10.59 7.57
N GLY A 42 -12.37 11.50 7.99
CA GLY A 42 -12.09 11.79 9.39
C GLY A 42 -11.15 10.81 10.09
N TYR A 43 -10.40 9.98 9.35
CA TYR A 43 -9.42 9.06 9.95
C TYR A 43 -8.13 9.80 10.34
N LYS A 44 -7.54 9.41 11.46
CA LYS A 44 -6.20 9.84 11.90
C LYS A 44 -5.13 8.92 11.30
N ILE A 45 -4.13 9.51 10.66
CA ILE A 45 -2.99 8.77 10.09
C ILE A 45 -1.84 8.82 11.09
N LEU A 46 -1.46 7.68 11.64
CA LEU A 46 -0.42 7.57 12.67
C LEU A 46 0.77 6.73 12.20
N ALA A 47 1.95 6.98 12.75
CA ALA A 47 3.14 6.19 12.46
C ALA A 47 2.97 4.73 12.91
N THR A 48 3.42 3.77 12.10
CA THR A 48 3.30 2.35 12.44
C THR A 48 4.13 2.01 13.67
N PRO A 49 3.55 1.39 14.71
CA PRO A 49 4.31 1.03 15.90
C PRO A 49 5.31 -0.11 15.62
N SER A 50 6.59 0.13 15.90
CA SER A 50 7.66 -0.84 15.71
C SER A 50 7.77 -1.84 16.87
N GLY A 51 7.34 -1.44 18.08
CA GLY A 51 7.40 -2.26 19.30
C GLY A 51 6.13 -3.06 19.62
N ARG A 52 6.19 -3.92 20.65
CA ARG A 52 5.04 -4.65 21.20
C ARG A 52 4.08 -3.74 21.98
N TRP A 53 4.53 -2.56 22.41
CA TRP A 53 3.74 -1.61 23.19
C TRP A 53 3.62 -0.32 22.39
N ALA A 54 2.40 0.17 22.24
CA ALA A 54 2.10 1.29 21.36
C ALA A 54 0.86 2.03 21.83
N CYS A 55 0.88 3.36 21.78
CA CYS A 55 -0.31 4.16 22.06
C CYS A 55 -1.22 4.20 20.83
N SER A 56 -2.50 3.89 21.02
CA SER A 56 -3.53 3.93 19.96
C SER A 56 -3.88 5.34 19.53
N ASN A 57 -3.61 6.35 20.38
CA ASN A 57 -3.95 7.75 20.08
C ASN A 57 -2.85 8.48 19.28
N CYS A 58 -1.57 8.25 19.60
CA CYS A 58 -0.45 8.96 18.95
C CYS A 58 0.48 8.05 18.12
N GLY A 59 0.40 6.72 18.28
CA GLY A 59 1.24 5.78 17.57
C GLY A 59 2.67 5.63 18.09
N ALA A 60 3.02 6.36 19.16
CA ALA A 60 4.32 6.19 19.81
C ALA A 60 4.46 4.76 20.32
N SER A 61 5.66 4.19 20.17
CA SER A 61 5.98 2.85 20.67
C SER A 61 7.19 2.90 21.60
N TRP A 62 7.15 2.12 22.67
CA TRP A 62 8.19 2.10 23.71
C TRP A 62 8.61 0.66 24.06
N ALA A 63 9.81 0.52 24.65
CA ALA A 63 10.22 -0.70 25.33
C ALA A 63 9.37 -0.86 26.62
N LYS A 64 9.16 -2.08 27.11
CA LYS A 64 8.33 -2.34 28.32
C LYS A 64 8.77 -1.45 29.48
N GLN A 65 7.99 -0.43 29.81
CA GLN A 65 8.15 0.41 31.00
C GLN A 65 6.94 0.12 31.90
N ARG A 66 7.15 0.18 33.23
CA ARG A 66 6.11 -0.15 34.25
C ARG A 66 4.83 0.64 34.00
N ASP A 67 3.69 0.03 34.36
CA ASP A 67 2.24 0.40 34.48
C ASP A 67 1.68 1.79 34.06
N ILE A 68 2.47 2.71 33.53
CA ILE A 68 2.12 4.05 33.08
C ILE A 68 2.55 4.18 31.61
N GLY A 69 1.60 4.52 30.73
CA GLY A 69 1.92 4.88 29.36
C GLY A 69 2.76 6.17 29.32
N PRO A 70 3.98 6.19 28.75
CA PRO A 70 4.86 7.37 28.78
C PRO A 70 4.43 8.51 27.86
N CYS A 71 3.23 8.44 27.26
CA CYS A 71 2.73 9.44 26.33
C CYS A 71 1.22 9.68 26.48
N CYS A 72 0.80 10.93 26.25
CA CYS A 72 -0.60 11.37 26.14
C CYS A 72 -1.44 11.30 27.42
N ASP A 73 -0.82 11.23 28.61
CA ASP A 73 -1.49 11.12 29.92
C ASP A 73 -2.59 10.03 29.98
N SER A 74 -2.48 9.01 29.11
CA SER A 74 -3.44 7.92 29.04
C SER A 74 -3.10 6.89 30.13
N PRO A 75 -4.02 6.58 31.06
CA PRO A 75 -3.73 5.70 32.19
C PRO A 75 -3.60 4.22 31.82
N GLN A 76 -3.88 3.81 30.56
CA GLN A 76 -3.81 2.41 30.15
C GLN A 76 -2.55 2.07 29.32
N ILE A 77 -1.83 1.02 29.70
CA ILE A 77 -0.83 0.38 28.85
C ILE A 77 -1.55 -0.36 27.72
N GLU A 78 -1.40 0.13 26.50
CA GLU A 78 -1.93 -0.54 25.33
C GLU A 78 -0.86 -1.46 24.71
N LYS A 79 -1.14 -2.77 24.74
CA LYS A 79 -0.42 -3.73 23.89
C LYS A 79 -0.66 -3.34 22.43
N LYS A 80 0.35 -3.52 21.58
CA LYS A 80 0.21 -3.40 20.12
C LYS A 80 -1.00 -4.21 19.69
N LEU A 81 -2.02 -3.50 19.23
CA LEU A 81 -3.25 -4.10 18.76
C LEU A 81 -2.93 -4.93 17.52
N ARG A 82 -3.52 -6.13 17.44
CA ARG A 82 -3.44 -6.96 16.22
C ARG A 82 -4.15 -6.28 15.04
N GLN A 83 -5.14 -5.45 15.34
CA GLN A 83 -5.95 -4.69 14.39
C GLN A 83 -5.82 -3.19 14.67
N GLU A 84 -6.05 -2.36 13.66
CA GLU A 84 -5.99 -0.90 13.83
C GLU A 84 -7.19 -0.44 14.66
N PRO A 85 -7.01 0.52 15.59
CA PRO A 85 -8.13 1.07 16.36
C PRO A 85 -9.10 1.82 15.43
N ALA A 86 -10.38 1.90 15.84
CA ALA A 86 -11.40 2.56 15.05
C ALA A 86 -11.02 4.04 14.77
N GLY A 87 -11.14 4.47 13.52
CA GLY A 87 -10.80 5.84 13.11
C GLY A 87 -9.30 6.12 12.97
N VAL A 88 -8.44 5.10 13.12
CA VAL A 88 -6.98 5.22 12.92
C VAL A 88 -6.54 4.34 11.76
N ILE A 89 -5.62 4.84 10.95
CA ILE A 89 -4.90 4.04 9.96
C ILE A 89 -3.39 4.23 10.15
N TRP A 90 -2.65 3.13 10.17
CA TRP A 90 -1.19 3.21 10.27
C TRP A 90 -0.57 3.55 8.92
N VAL A 91 0.50 4.34 8.93
CA VAL A 91 1.28 4.71 7.72
C VAL A 91 1.73 3.47 6.95
N GLY A 92 2.10 2.39 7.64
CA GLY A 92 2.53 1.14 7.02
C GLY A 92 1.40 0.39 6.33
N HIS A 93 0.16 0.49 6.84
CA HIS A 93 -1.00 -0.07 6.14
C HIS A 93 -1.27 0.71 4.85
N LEU A 94 -1.20 2.04 4.91
CA LEU A 94 -1.35 2.91 3.75
C LEU A 94 -0.25 2.64 2.69
N ASP A 95 1.01 2.48 3.11
CA ASP A 95 2.12 2.06 2.24
C ASP A 95 1.83 0.71 1.57
N ALA A 96 1.36 -0.28 2.34
CA ALA A 96 1.01 -1.58 1.82
C ALA A 96 -0.17 -1.55 0.84
N MET A 97 -1.15 -0.65 1.03
CA MET A 97 -2.25 -0.43 0.07
C MET A 97 -1.72 0.11 -1.26
N ALA A 98 -0.88 1.15 -1.21
CA ALA A 98 -0.30 1.75 -2.41
C ALA A 98 0.62 0.75 -3.15
N VAL A 99 1.44 -0.01 -2.44
CA VAL A 99 2.28 -1.07 -3.02
C VAL A 99 1.43 -2.14 -3.72
N ARG A 100 0.32 -2.56 -3.11
CA ARG A 100 -0.61 -3.53 -3.74
C ARG A 100 -1.21 -2.98 -5.03
N LYS A 101 -1.45 -1.68 -5.14
CA LYS A 101 -1.93 -1.06 -6.39
C LYS A 101 -0.83 -1.01 -7.45
N MET A 102 0.38 -0.61 -7.08
CA MET A 102 1.54 -0.58 -7.97
C MET A 102 1.85 -1.96 -8.58
N ILE A 103 1.87 -3.02 -7.76
CA ILE A 103 2.17 -4.37 -8.26
C ILE A 103 1.07 -4.94 -9.15
N LYS A 104 -0.21 -4.61 -8.88
CA LYS A 104 -1.32 -4.99 -9.76
C LYS A 104 -1.17 -4.35 -11.14
N LEU A 105 -0.75 -3.09 -11.18
CA LEU A 105 -0.46 -2.40 -12.43
C LEU A 105 0.70 -3.06 -13.17
N PHE A 106 1.82 -3.34 -12.49
CA PHE A 106 2.96 -4.04 -13.09
C PHE A 106 2.56 -5.38 -13.71
N LEU A 107 1.81 -6.22 -12.97
CA LEU A 107 1.35 -7.51 -13.46
C LEU A 107 0.40 -7.38 -14.66
N ALA A 108 -0.44 -6.34 -14.68
CA ALA A 108 -1.30 -6.07 -15.84
C ALA A 108 -0.47 -5.66 -17.06
N CYS A 109 0.55 -4.82 -16.90
CA CYS A 109 1.45 -4.44 -17.99
C CYS A 109 2.25 -5.65 -18.51
N LEU A 110 2.80 -6.45 -17.60
CA LEU A 110 3.55 -7.66 -17.95
C LEU A 110 2.69 -8.65 -18.73
N TRP A 111 1.44 -8.87 -18.28
CA TRP A 111 0.51 -9.76 -18.97
C TRP A 111 0.19 -9.28 -20.38
N LEU A 112 -0.03 -7.97 -20.58
CA LEU A 112 -0.31 -7.40 -21.90
C LEU A 112 0.86 -7.62 -22.87
N VAL A 113 2.07 -7.23 -22.46
CA VAL A 113 3.27 -7.35 -23.30
C VAL A 113 3.59 -8.80 -23.64
N TRP A 114 3.43 -9.71 -22.67
CA TRP A 114 3.67 -11.14 -22.91
C TRP A 114 2.63 -11.71 -23.89
N ARG A 115 1.34 -11.39 -23.71
CA ARG A 115 0.30 -11.85 -24.63
C ARG A 115 0.51 -11.37 -26.06
N GLU A 116 0.93 -10.12 -26.22
CA GLU A 116 1.29 -9.54 -27.51
C GLU A 116 2.47 -10.27 -28.15
N ALA A 117 3.52 -10.56 -27.37
CA ALA A 117 4.70 -11.29 -27.84
C ALA A 117 4.38 -12.73 -28.30
N GLU A 118 3.39 -13.39 -27.68
CA GLU A 118 2.93 -14.72 -28.10
C GLU A 118 1.90 -14.68 -29.25
N GLY A 119 1.51 -13.50 -29.73
CA GLY A 119 0.51 -13.34 -30.79
C GLY A 119 -0.89 -13.78 -30.36
N LEU A 120 -1.17 -13.83 -29.06
CA LEU A 120 -2.44 -14.30 -28.54
C LEU A 120 -3.46 -13.15 -28.47
N PRO A 121 -4.77 -13.42 -28.62
CA PRO A 121 -5.78 -12.37 -28.65
C PRO A 121 -5.79 -11.57 -27.34
N ILE A 122 -5.75 -10.26 -27.44
CA ILE A 122 -5.77 -9.35 -26.29
C ILE A 122 -7.19 -8.87 -26.05
N THR A 123 -7.69 -9.09 -24.83
CA THR A 123 -8.97 -8.52 -24.39
C THR A 123 -8.74 -7.19 -23.68
N LYS A 124 -9.71 -6.28 -23.80
CA LYS A 124 -9.68 -5.03 -23.03
C LYS A 124 -9.72 -5.35 -21.53
N PRO A 125 -9.05 -4.57 -20.67
CA PRO A 125 -9.16 -4.74 -19.22
C PRO A 125 -10.62 -4.69 -18.76
N TYR A 126 -10.98 -5.60 -17.84
CA TYR A 126 -12.33 -5.66 -17.26
C TYR A 126 -12.85 -4.31 -16.75
N ALA A 127 -11.95 -3.50 -16.18
CA ALA A 127 -12.26 -2.15 -15.70
C ALA A 127 -12.85 -1.24 -16.79
N ILE A 128 -12.40 -1.38 -18.04
CA ILE A 128 -12.85 -0.57 -19.17
C ILE A 128 -14.09 -1.22 -19.79
N ASP A 129 -14.02 -2.54 -20.03
CA ASP A 129 -15.06 -3.26 -20.77
C ASP A 129 -16.36 -3.43 -19.97
N LYS A 130 -16.27 -3.66 -18.65
CA LYS A 130 -17.43 -3.97 -17.80
C LYS A 130 -17.77 -2.90 -16.76
N LEU A 131 -16.77 -2.15 -16.27
CA LEU A 131 -16.97 -1.14 -15.22
C LEU A 131 -16.97 0.31 -15.75
N GLY A 132 -16.74 0.53 -17.04
CA GLY A 132 -16.81 1.86 -17.66
C GLY A 132 -15.73 2.85 -17.17
N HIS A 133 -14.58 2.36 -16.69
CA HIS A 133 -13.48 3.24 -16.31
C HIS A 133 -12.80 3.82 -17.57
N ASN A 134 -12.58 5.14 -17.59
CA ASN A 134 -11.98 5.83 -18.75
C ASN A 134 -10.44 5.84 -18.77
N SER A 135 -9.79 5.52 -17.65
CA SER A 135 -8.32 5.55 -17.56
C SER A 135 -7.72 4.23 -18.06
N TYR A 136 -7.08 4.26 -19.22
CA TYR A 136 -6.23 3.17 -19.71
C TYR A 136 -4.76 3.55 -19.53
N ILE A 137 -4.01 2.71 -18.82
CA ILE A 137 -2.56 2.87 -18.67
C ILE A 137 -1.90 1.90 -19.63
N VAL A 138 -1.07 2.42 -20.52
CA VAL A 138 -0.35 1.61 -21.51
C VAL A 138 0.97 1.11 -20.89
N PRO A 139 1.41 -0.13 -21.15
CA PRO A 139 2.68 -0.64 -20.64
C PRO A 139 3.87 0.27 -20.95
N TRP A 140 3.90 0.86 -22.14
CA TRP A 140 4.99 1.72 -22.62
C TRP A 140 5.12 3.04 -21.86
N GLU A 141 4.05 3.52 -21.21
CA GLU A 141 4.11 4.70 -20.32
C GLU A 141 4.75 4.37 -18.96
N MET A 142 4.83 3.09 -18.62
CA MET A 142 5.37 2.59 -17.36
C MET A 142 6.81 2.07 -17.49
N VAL A 143 7.45 2.34 -18.63
CA VAL A 143 8.87 2.07 -18.87
C VAL A 143 9.68 3.32 -18.57
N ASP A 144 10.78 3.16 -17.83
CA ASP A 144 11.71 4.25 -17.53
C ASP A 144 12.48 4.62 -18.81
N LYS A 145 12.63 5.93 -19.08
CA LYS A 145 13.39 6.45 -20.23
C LYS A 145 14.85 6.67 -19.90
#